data_AF-A0A3M7MWS4-F1
#
_entry.id   AF-A0A3M7MWS4-F1
#
_cell.length_a   1.000
_cell.length_b   1.000
_cell.length_c   1.000
_cell.angle_alpha   90.00
_cell.angle_beta   90.00
_cell.angle_gamma   90.00
#
_symmetry.space_group_name_H-M   'P 1'
#
loop_
_entity.id
_entity.type
_entity.pdbx_description
1 polymer ?
#
loop_
_entity_poly.entity_id
_entity_poly.type
_entity_poly.pdbx_seq_one_letter_code
_entity_poly.pdbx_strand_id
1 'polypeptide(L)'
;MSKPFDCHCRLARQILHPPFSVLNRPPPNYDGHVPLTTTERLALAAGSAITSLVDPYRHDMVAALGEATAQPFFIAQLKRRMLADATGRRILRDRPRITSKTMACDKLRQMPANSLGRAYVSWLDREGVTPDTRDAVRYIDNEEDAYVMQRYRECHDFYHALTGLPVIVEGELALKAFEFANTGLPMTGLSLAALVRLKRQELHSLFADFLPWAFSNGWRAADLVNVYWEEELATDVAALRARLSVDQPGDLREVRRQIRAERKKRKQEAARQKGMQPA
;
A
#
# COMPACT_ATOMS: atom_id res chain seq x y z
N MET A 1 -4.64 -66.20 -41.05
CA MET A 1 -3.23 -66.22 -40.58
C MET A 1 -2.93 -64.84 -40.02
N SER A 2 -3.10 -64.60 -38.73
CA SER A 2 -2.08 -64.74 -37.66
C SER A 2 -1.42 -63.37 -37.35
N LYS A 3 -1.75 -62.79 -36.18
CA LYS A 3 -0.93 -61.78 -35.46
C LYS A 3 0.37 -62.46 -34.93
N PRO A 4 1.47 -61.76 -34.56
CA PRO A 4 1.63 -60.93 -33.33
C PRO A 4 2.41 -59.60 -33.54
N PHE A 5 2.13 -58.50 -32.81
CA PHE A 5 2.67 -58.07 -31.50
C PHE A 5 4.21 -57.86 -31.43
N ASP A 6 4.62 -56.59 -31.24
CA ASP A 6 5.59 -56.09 -30.24
C ASP A 6 5.79 -54.57 -30.48
N CYS A 7 5.21 -53.65 -29.70
CA CYS A 7 5.53 -53.27 -28.32
C CYS A 7 7.03 -53.07 -28.11
N HIS A 8 7.48 -51.82 -27.92
CA HIS A 8 8.48 -51.44 -26.90
C HIS A 8 8.40 -49.91 -26.69
N CYS A 9 7.44 -49.54 -25.86
CA CYS A 9 7.37 -48.25 -25.19
C CYS A 9 8.55 -48.17 -24.20
N ARG A 10 9.58 -47.36 -24.49
CA ARG A 10 10.58 -46.99 -23.48
C ARG A 10 10.14 -45.71 -22.78
N LEU A 11 9.26 -45.85 -21.78
CA LEU A 11 9.16 -44.87 -20.70
C LEU A 11 10.50 -44.90 -19.95
N ALA A 12 11.36 -43.94 -20.23
CA ALA A 12 12.45 -43.60 -19.33
C ALA A 12 11.81 -42.99 -18.08
N ARG A 13 11.50 -43.86 -17.10
CA ARG A 13 11.11 -43.47 -15.76
C ARG A 13 12.36 -42.86 -15.10
N GLN A 14 12.60 -41.58 -15.33
CA GLN A 14 13.53 -40.82 -14.52
C GLN A 14 12.99 -40.86 -13.09
N ILE A 15 13.61 -41.68 -12.26
CA ILE A 15 13.45 -41.63 -10.82
C ILE A 15 14.15 -40.33 -10.40
N LEU A 16 13.40 -39.23 -10.44
CA LEU A 16 13.77 -38.01 -9.75
C LEU A 16 13.72 -38.34 -8.27
N HIS A 17 14.89 -38.59 -7.68
CA HIS A 17 15.02 -38.58 -6.23
C HIS A 17 14.53 -37.20 -5.74
N PRO A 18 13.55 -37.13 -4.83
CA PRO A 18 13.21 -35.86 -4.22
C PRO A 18 14.46 -35.34 -3.51
N PRO A 19 14.89 -34.10 -3.75
CA PRO A 19 15.98 -33.53 -2.97
C PRO A 19 15.53 -33.53 -1.51
N PHE A 20 16.27 -34.24 -0.65
CA PHE A 20 16.16 -34.09 0.79
C PHE A 20 16.62 -32.67 1.13
N SER A 21 15.67 -31.73 1.06
CA SER A 21 15.80 -30.39 1.63
C SER A 21 15.16 -30.44 3.01
N VAL A 22 15.90 -30.00 4.03
CA VAL A 22 15.39 -29.81 5.41
C VAL A 22 14.21 -28.83 5.44
N LEU A 23 14.04 -28.05 4.38
CA LEU A 23 12.88 -27.20 4.09
C LEU A 23 12.05 -27.88 2.99
N ASN A 24 11.24 -28.87 3.36
CA ASN A 24 10.27 -29.47 2.45
C ASN A 24 9.13 -28.47 2.23
N ARG A 25 9.32 -27.51 1.32
CA ARG A 25 8.27 -26.54 1.00
C ARG A 25 7.12 -27.27 0.30
N PRO A 26 5.86 -27.07 0.73
CA PRO A 26 4.73 -27.64 0.03
C PRO A 26 4.66 -27.08 -1.39
N PRO A 27 3.93 -27.72 -2.31
CA PRO A 27 3.71 -27.15 -3.64
C PRO A 27 2.92 -25.83 -3.54
N PRO A 28 3.09 -24.91 -4.51
CA PRO A 28 2.26 -23.70 -4.60
C PRO A 28 0.76 -24.02 -4.69
N ASN A 29 -0.05 -23.40 -3.82
CA ASN A 29 -1.51 -23.48 -3.87
C ASN A 29 -2.15 -22.85 -5.12
N TYR A 30 -1.49 -21.90 -5.77
CA TYR A 30 -1.94 -21.22 -6.99
C TYR A 30 -0.72 -20.64 -7.74
N ASP A 31 -0.93 -20.13 -8.97
CA ASP A 31 0.17 -19.59 -9.79
C ASP A 31 0.83 -18.36 -9.14
N GLY A 32 2.16 -18.32 -9.14
CA GLY A 32 2.95 -17.29 -8.46
C GLY A 32 3.07 -17.40 -6.92
N HIS A 33 2.36 -18.33 -6.27
CA HIS A 33 2.46 -18.54 -4.83
C HIS A 33 3.81 -19.18 -4.43
N VAL A 34 4.44 -18.61 -3.42
CA VAL A 34 5.67 -19.07 -2.78
C VAL A 34 5.34 -19.49 -1.34
N PRO A 35 5.15 -20.79 -1.09
CA PRO A 35 4.79 -21.28 0.23
C PRO A 35 5.93 -21.12 1.22
N LEU A 36 5.60 -20.66 2.42
CA LEU A 36 6.52 -20.48 3.53
C LEU A 36 6.08 -21.29 4.75
N THR A 37 7.03 -21.94 5.40
CA THR A 37 6.84 -22.46 6.75
C THR A 37 6.65 -21.31 7.76
N THR A 38 6.10 -21.60 8.94
CA THR A 38 5.93 -20.58 10.00
C THR A 38 7.26 -19.91 10.37
N THR A 39 8.35 -20.67 10.44
CA THR A 39 9.69 -20.14 10.74
C THR A 39 10.23 -19.27 9.62
N GLU A 40 10.11 -19.70 8.35
CA GLU A 40 10.49 -18.88 7.18
C GLU A 40 9.67 -17.59 7.12
N ARG A 41 8.37 -17.64 7.44
CA ARG A 41 7.47 -16.48 7.45
C ARG A 41 7.84 -15.49 8.56
N LEU A 42 8.14 -15.97 9.77
CA LEU A 42 8.61 -15.12 10.86
C LEU A 42 9.96 -14.48 10.54
N ALA A 43 10.89 -15.24 9.94
CA ALA A 43 12.16 -14.72 9.48
C ALA A 43 11.98 -13.67 8.37
N LEU A 44 11.07 -13.91 7.42
CA LEU A 44 10.72 -12.95 6.37
C LEU A 44 10.13 -11.67 6.97
N ALA A 45 9.20 -11.78 7.93
CA ALA A 45 8.63 -10.61 8.61
C ALA A 45 9.70 -9.80 9.33
N ALA A 46 10.55 -10.44 10.15
CA ALA A 46 11.60 -9.76 10.91
C ALA A 46 12.65 -9.12 9.98
N GLY A 47 13.14 -9.88 8.99
CA GLY A 47 14.11 -9.39 8.01
C GLY A 47 13.54 -8.22 7.22
N SER A 48 12.32 -8.34 6.71
CA SER A 48 11.66 -7.28 5.94
C SER A 48 11.40 -6.02 6.77
N ALA A 49 11.02 -6.16 8.05
CA ALA A 49 10.84 -5.02 8.95
C ALA A 49 12.16 -4.27 9.20
N ILE A 50 13.25 -5.00 9.46
CA ILE A 50 14.56 -4.38 9.67
C ILE A 50 15.05 -3.71 8.38
N THR A 51 14.99 -4.42 7.25
CA THR A 51 15.48 -3.90 5.96
C THR A 51 14.68 -2.69 5.50
N SER A 52 13.35 -2.70 5.58
CA SER A 52 12.52 -1.55 5.21
C SER A 52 12.72 -0.34 6.14
N LEU A 53 13.02 -0.57 7.42
CA LEU A 53 13.35 0.51 8.35
C LEU A 53 14.72 1.15 8.02
N VAL A 54 15.70 0.36 7.59
CA VAL A 54 17.04 0.83 7.19
C VAL A 54 16.97 1.51 5.82
N ASP A 55 16.37 0.87 4.83
CA ASP A 55 16.22 1.35 3.47
C ASP A 55 14.73 1.45 3.08
N PRO A 56 14.14 2.66 3.09
CA PRO A 56 12.71 2.84 2.86
C PRO A 56 12.36 2.77 1.37
N TYR A 57 13.35 2.75 0.48
CA TYR A 57 13.15 2.60 -0.97
C TYR A 57 13.03 1.13 -1.39
N ARG A 58 13.25 0.19 -0.47
CA ARG A 58 12.97 -1.26 -0.65
C ARG A 58 11.47 -1.54 -0.50
N HIS A 59 10.68 -1.07 -1.46
CA HIS A 59 9.23 -1.28 -1.50
C HIS A 59 8.85 -2.78 -1.47
N ASP A 60 9.71 -3.63 -2.03
CA ASP A 60 9.58 -5.09 -2.00
C ASP A 60 9.62 -5.67 -0.57
N MET A 61 10.40 -5.06 0.33
CA MET A 61 10.45 -5.47 1.74
C MET A 61 9.20 -5.00 2.50
N VAL A 62 8.66 -3.84 2.17
CA VAL A 62 7.37 -3.39 2.74
C VAL A 62 6.24 -4.33 2.28
N ALA A 63 6.27 -4.75 1.01
CA ALA A 63 5.33 -5.73 0.46
C ALA A 63 5.46 -7.09 1.20
N ALA A 64 6.67 -7.63 1.31
CA ALA A 64 6.93 -8.89 2.01
C ALA A 64 6.51 -8.83 3.49
N LEU A 65 6.78 -7.73 4.20
CA LEU A 65 6.30 -7.50 5.55
C LEU A 65 4.76 -7.50 5.63
N GLY A 66 4.11 -6.88 4.65
CA GLY A 66 2.65 -6.90 4.49
C GLY A 66 2.08 -8.31 4.42
N GLU A 67 2.64 -9.16 3.57
CA GLU A 67 2.16 -10.53 3.39
C GLU A 67 2.44 -11.40 4.61
N ALA A 68 3.66 -11.28 5.16
CA ALA A 68 4.08 -12.09 6.30
C ALA A 68 3.30 -11.78 7.59
N THR A 69 2.83 -10.54 7.76
CA THR A 69 2.08 -10.11 8.96
C THR A 69 0.57 -10.14 8.81
N ALA A 70 0.04 -10.21 7.59
CA ALA A 70 -1.41 -10.18 7.37
C ALA A 70 -2.10 -11.53 7.61
N GLN A 71 -1.37 -12.64 7.49
CA GLN A 71 -1.92 -13.98 7.72
C GLN A 71 -1.69 -14.49 9.15
N PRO A 72 -2.55 -15.39 9.66
CA PRO A 72 -3.77 -15.88 9.02
C PRO A 72 -5.00 -14.99 9.28
N PHE A 73 -4.91 -14.04 10.22
CA PHE A 73 -6.10 -13.39 10.80
C PHE A 73 -6.51 -12.10 10.10
N PHE A 74 -5.58 -11.18 9.87
CA PHE A 74 -5.90 -9.80 9.49
C PHE A 74 -6.45 -9.71 8.06
N ILE A 75 -5.84 -10.44 7.11
CA ILE A 75 -6.33 -10.48 5.74
C ILE A 75 -7.69 -11.18 5.63
N ALA A 76 -7.88 -12.26 6.40
CA ALA A 76 -9.16 -12.96 6.45
C ALA A 76 -10.26 -12.08 7.05
N GLN A 77 -9.95 -11.26 8.05
CA GLN A 77 -10.89 -10.29 8.60
C GLN A 77 -11.22 -9.18 7.59
N LEU A 78 -10.23 -8.66 6.86
CA LEU A 78 -10.46 -7.71 5.78
C LEU A 78 -11.38 -8.30 4.70
N LYS A 79 -11.12 -9.54 4.26
CA LYS A 79 -11.98 -10.27 3.33
C LYS A 79 -13.41 -10.44 3.83
N ARG A 80 -13.60 -10.78 5.12
CA ARG A 80 -14.93 -10.89 5.72
C ARG A 80 -15.72 -9.58 5.64
N ARG A 81 -15.05 -8.44 5.85
CA ARG A 81 -15.69 -7.13 5.67
C ARG A 81 -16.09 -6.88 4.22
N MET A 82 -15.25 -7.28 3.26
CA MET A 82 -15.62 -7.23 1.84
C MET A 82 -16.82 -8.11 1.50
N LEU A 83 -16.90 -9.32 2.07
CA LEU A 83 -18.03 -10.23 1.86
C LEU A 83 -19.33 -9.71 2.50
N ALA A 84 -19.25 -8.92 3.57
CA ALA A 84 -20.42 -8.29 4.18
C ALA A 84 -20.99 -7.15 3.32
N ASP A 85 -20.15 -6.49 2.51
CA ASP A 85 -20.54 -5.39 1.64
C ASP A 85 -20.98 -5.86 0.23
N ALA A 86 -21.99 -5.19 -0.35
CA ALA A 86 -22.48 -5.56 -1.68
C ALA A 86 -21.47 -5.29 -2.79
N THR A 87 -20.75 -4.18 -2.71
CA THR A 87 -19.69 -3.81 -3.66
C THR A 87 -18.46 -4.67 -3.43
N GLY A 88 -18.08 -4.91 -2.18
CA GLY A 88 -17.00 -5.82 -1.81
C GLY A 88 -17.18 -7.23 -2.40
N ARG A 89 -18.40 -7.80 -2.31
CA ARG A 89 -18.74 -9.08 -2.98
C ARG A 89 -18.60 -9.04 -4.50
N ARG A 90 -18.94 -7.92 -5.14
CA ARG A 90 -18.73 -7.74 -6.59
C ARG A 90 -17.23 -7.72 -6.91
N ILE A 91 -16.44 -6.96 -6.17
CA ILE A 91 -14.98 -6.87 -6.35
C ILE A 91 -14.32 -8.24 -6.20
N LEU A 92 -14.68 -9.02 -5.17
CA LEU A 92 -14.12 -10.37 -4.96
C LEU A 92 -14.45 -11.36 -6.09
N ARG A 93 -15.60 -11.17 -6.76
CA ARG A 93 -16.03 -11.97 -7.91
C ARG A 93 -15.33 -11.53 -9.20
N ASP A 94 -15.39 -10.24 -9.50
CA ASP A 94 -14.92 -9.67 -10.77
C ASP A 94 -13.39 -9.63 -10.82
N ARG A 95 -12.76 -9.55 -9.65
CA ARG A 95 -11.32 -9.45 -9.44
C ARG A 95 -10.61 -8.40 -10.32
N PRO A 96 -11.10 -7.14 -10.38
CA PRO A 96 -10.47 -6.10 -11.18
C PRO A 96 -9.03 -5.82 -10.69
N ARG A 97 -8.18 -5.40 -11.63
CA ARG A 97 -6.78 -5.02 -11.39
C ARG A 97 -6.56 -3.56 -11.75
N ILE A 98 -5.83 -2.84 -10.91
CA ILE A 98 -5.46 -1.44 -11.16
C ILE A 98 -4.05 -1.42 -11.73
N THR A 99 -3.96 -1.16 -13.03
CA THR A 99 -2.69 -1.10 -13.79
C THR A 99 -2.80 0.04 -14.79
N SER A 100 -1.72 0.45 -15.44
CA SER A 100 -1.77 1.44 -16.53
C SER A 100 -2.65 0.99 -17.71
N LYS A 101 -2.85 -0.32 -17.88
CA LYS A 101 -3.72 -0.89 -18.93
C LYS A 101 -5.19 -0.65 -18.63
N THR A 102 -5.60 -0.79 -17.38
CA THR A 102 -6.99 -0.58 -16.96
C THR A 102 -7.26 0.89 -16.65
N MET A 103 -6.29 1.59 -16.06
CA MET A 103 -6.30 3.02 -15.79
C MET A 103 -5.59 3.77 -16.91
N ALA A 104 -6.30 3.98 -18.03
CA ALA A 104 -5.75 4.70 -19.18
C ALA A 104 -5.43 6.17 -18.83
N CYS A 105 -4.21 6.43 -18.32
CA CYS A 105 -3.81 7.71 -17.76
C CYS A 105 -4.06 8.90 -18.70
N ASP A 106 -3.85 8.74 -20.01
CA ASP A 106 -4.10 9.79 -20.99
C ASP A 106 -5.59 10.19 -21.06
N LYS A 107 -6.49 9.22 -20.89
CA LYS A 107 -7.93 9.49 -20.79
C LYS A 107 -8.26 10.17 -19.46
N LEU A 108 -7.65 9.72 -18.36
CA LEU A 108 -7.84 10.33 -17.04
C LEU A 108 -7.43 11.80 -17.03
N ARG A 109 -6.35 12.16 -17.76
CA ARG A 109 -5.92 13.56 -17.92
C ARG A 109 -6.94 14.41 -18.64
N GLN A 110 -7.84 13.84 -19.43
CA GLN A 110 -8.88 14.58 -20.14
C GLN A 110 -10.18 14.71 -19.35
N MET A 111 -10.29 14.02 -18.21
CA MET A 111 -11.49 14.07 -17.38
C MET A 111 -11.67 15.43 -16.69
N PRO A 112 -12.90 15.78 -16.27
CA PRO A 112 -13.17 17.03 -15.55
C PRO A 112 -12.26 17.24 -14.34
N ALA A 113 -11.85 18.49 -14.10
CA ALA A 113 -10.91 18.87 -13.04
C ALA A 113 -11.34 18.41 -11.63
N ASN A 114 -12.63 18.32 -11.39
CA ASN A 114 -13.24 17.89 -10.14
C ASN A 114 -13.46 16.37 -10.03
N SER A 115 -13.18 15.60 -11.08
CA SER A 115 -13.36 14.14 -11.07
C SER A 115 -12.25 13.42 -10.29
N LEU A 116 -12.57 12.25 -9.71
CA LEU A 116 -11.59 11.39 -9.07
C LEU A 116 -10.47 10.99 -10.05
N GLY A 117 -10.80 10.60 -11.27
CA GLY A 117 -9.84 10.16 -12.27
C GLY A 117 -8.82 11.26 -12.59
N ARG A 118 -9.28 12.51 -12.71
CA ARG A 118 -8.38 13.66 -12.90
C ARG A 118 -7.53 13.93 -11.66
N ALA A 119 -8.10 13.80 -10.45
CA ALA A 119 -7.35 13.94 -9.20
C ALA A 119 -6.25 12.87 -9.05
N TYR A 120 -6.58 11.61 -9.38
CA TYR A 120 -5.67 10.47 -9.34
C TYR A 120 -4.48 10.66 -10.29
N VAL A 121 -4.73 10.93 -11.57
CA VAL A 121 -3.62 11.09 -12.53
C VAL A 121 -2.79 12.35 -12.25
N SER A 122 -3.42 13.43 -11.77
CA SER A 122 -2.68 14.64 -11.38
C SER A 122 -1.78 14.38 -10.17
N TRP A 123 -2.19 13.51 -9.25
CA TRP A 123 -1.35 13.07 -8.14
C TRP A 123 -0.19 12.18 -8.62
N LEU A 124 -0.45 11.20 -9.50
CA LEU A 124 0.59 10.36 -10.13
C LEU A 124 1.65 11.22 -10.82
N ASP A 125 1.22 12.18 -11.64
CA ASP A 125 2.11 13.10 -12.38
C ASP A 125 2.92 13.99 -11.42
N ARG A 126 2.33 14.45 -10.32
CA ARG A 126 3.01 15.28 -9.31
C ARG A 126 4.06 14.51 -8.53
N GLU A 127 3.78 13.26 -8.16
CA GLU A 127 4.67 12.44 -7.34
C GLU A 127 5.65 11.60 -8.19
N GLY A 128 5.45 11.54 -9.51
CA GLY A 128 6.33 10.85 -10.45
C GLY A 128 6.24 9.33 -10.35
N VAL A 129 5.06 8.81 -10.05
CA VAL A 129 4.80 7.37 -9.86
C VAL A 129 3.79 6.83 -10.88
N THR A 130 3.70 5.50 -11.01
CA THR A 130 2.78 4.80 -11.93
C THR A 130 2.05 3.67 -11.18
N PRO A 131 0.79 3.34 -11.55
CA PRO A 131 0.07 2.20 -10.98
C PRO A 131 0.79 0.84 -11.14
N ASP A 132 1.71 0.71 -12.10
CA ASP A 132 2.37 -0.56 -12.42
C ASP A 132 3.51 -0.95 -11.46
N THR A 133 3.86 -0.10 -10.48
CA THR A 133 4.98 -0.37 -9.57
C THR A 133 4.66 -1.37 -8.45
N ARG A 134 3.43 -1.88 -8.38
CA ARG A 134 2.97 -2.74 -7.27
C ARG A 134 3.36 -4.19 -7.48
N ASP A 135 4.21 -4.70 -6.59
CA ASP A 135 4.63 -6.10 -6.57
C ASP A 135 3.44 -7.06 -6.43
N ALA A 136 3.49 -8.14 -7.20
CA ALA A 136 2.58 -9.27 -7.06
C ALA A 136 2.72 -9.91 -5.67
N VAL A 137 1.58 -10.23 -5.06
CA VAL A 137 1.51 -11.04 -3.83
C VAL A 137 2.02 -12.45 -4.11
N ARG A 138 2.87 -12.96 -3.21
CA ARG A 138 3.60 -14.23 -3.37
C ARG A 138 3.47 -15.16 -2.17
N TYR A 139 3.46 -14.64 -0.95
CA TYR A 139 3.60 -15.35 0.30
C TYR A 139 2.29 -15.56 1.06
N ILE A 140 1.13 -15.31 0.42
CA ILE A 140 -0.19 -15.53 1.03
C ILE A 140 -0.75 -16.87 0.57
N ASP A 141 -1.00 -17.78 1.53
CA ASP A 141 -1.35 -19.16 1.22
C ASP A 141 -2.73 -19.34 0.53
N ASN A 142 -3.72 -18.50 0.84
CA ASN A 142 -5.05 -18.58 0.25
C ASN A 142 -5.17 -17.62 -0.94
N GLU A 143 -5.61 -18.12 -2.10
CA GLU A 143 -5.67 -17.34 -3.35
C GLU A 143 -6.59 -16.12 -3.25
N GLU A 144 -7.75 -16.26 -2.60
CA GLU A 144 -8.69 -15.14 -2.44
C GLU A 144 -8.15 -14.09 -1.47
N ASP A 145 -7.50 -14.50 -0.38
CA ASP A 145 -6.80 -13.57 0.52
C ASP A 145 -5.64 -12.86 -0.20
N ALA A 146 -4.95 -13.57 -1.09
CA ALA A 146 -3.89 -13.01 -1.90
C ALA A 146 -4.43 -11.94 -2.85
N TYR A 147 -5.61 -12.18 -3.45
CA TYR A 147 -6.31 -11.16 -4.23
C TYR A 147 -6.69 -9.94 -3.37
N VAL A 148 -7.21 -10.13 -2.15
CA VAL A 148 -7.54 -9.01 -1.25
C VAL A 148 -6.30 -8.17 -0.93
N MET A 149 -5.17 -8.80 -0.64
CA MET A 149 -3.91 -8.10 -0.38
C MET A 149 -3.42 -7.36 -1.63
N GLN A 150 -3.52 -7.99 -2.81
CA GLN A 150 -3.14 -7.38 -4.08
C GLN A 150 -4.01 -6.14 -4.37
N ARG A 151 -5.32 -6.26 -4.18
CA ARG A 151 -6.27 -5.16 -4.34
C ARG A 151 -5.94 -4.01 -3.39
N TYR A 152 -5.70 -4.30 -2.11
CA TYR A 152 -5.28 -3.29 -1.14
C TYR A 152 -4.03 -2.52 -1.61
N ARG A 153 -3.00 -3.22 -2.10
CA ARG A 153 -1.77 -2.59 -2.62
C ARG A 153 -2.02 -1.70 -3.82
N GLU A 154 -2.85 -2.16 -4.73
CA GLU A 154 -3.20 -1.46 -5.97
C GLU A 154 -4.04 -0.21 -5.70
N CYS A 155 -4.93 -0.25 -4.70
CA CYS A 155 -5.73 0.90 -4.29
C CYS A 155 -4.94 1.96 -3.51
N HIS A 156 -3.74 1.65 -3.03
CA HIS A 156 -2.97 2.54 -2.17
C HIS A 156 -2.77 3.95 -2.76
N ASP A 157 -2.49 4.02 -4.07
CA ASP A 157 -2.31 5.31 -4.75
C ASP A 157 -3.62 6.11 -4.87
N PHE A 158 -4.77 5.43 -4.90
CA PHE A 158 -6.07 6.11 -4.77
C PHE A 158 -6.26 6.70 -3.38
N TYR A 159 -5.74 6.06 -2.32
CA TYR A 159 -5.83 6.62 -0.97
C TYR A 159 -4.99 7.90 -0.85
N HIS A 160 -3.81 7.92 -1.46
CA HIS A 160 -3.03 9.14 -1.58
C HIS A 160 -3.76 10.22 -2.38
N ALA A 161 -4.31 9.90 -3.55
CA ALA A 161 -5.03 10.87 -4.36
C ALA A 161 -6.29 11.41 -3.67
N LEU A 162 -7.02 10.54 -2.95
CA LEU A 162 -8.21 10.90 -2.19
C LEU A 162 -7.85 11.85 -1.04
N THR A 163 -6.80 11.54 -0.29
CA THR A 163 -6.39 12.35 0.87
C THR A 163 -5.59 13.59 0.46
N GLY A 164 -4.85 13.53 -0.65
CA GLY A 164 -3.89 14.55 -1.08
C GLY A 164 -2.51 14.43 -0.43
N LEU A 165 -2.24 13.34 0.30
CA LEU A 165 -0.95 13.11 0.95
C LEU A 165 0.14 12.79 -0.10
N PRO A 166 1.32 13.46 -0.03
CA PRO A 166 2.46 13.17 -0.92
C PRO A 166 3.25 11.92 -0.49
N VAL A 167 4.13 11.41 -1.37
CA VAL A 167 5.00 10.23 -1.09
C VAL A 167 6.31 10.60 -0.36
N ILE A 168 6.32 11.71 0.39
CA ILE A 168 7.41 12.01 1.32
C ILE A 168 7.19 11.25 2.63
N VAL A 169 8.26 11.01 3.39
CA VAL A 169 8.22 10.20 4.62
C VAL A 169 7.07 10.59 5.57
N GLU A 170 6.84 11.87 5.84
CA GLU A 170 5.74 12.29 6.72
C GLU A 170 4.35 12.00 6.13
N GLY A 171 4.20 12.09 4.80
CA GLY A 171 2.95 11.82 4.09
C GLY A 171 2.65 10.33 4.02
N GLU A 172 3.66 9.51 3.75
CA GLU A 172 3.60 8.05 3.84
C GLU A 172 3.20 7.59 5.24
N LEU A 173 3.83 8.14 6.29
CA LEU A 173 3.49 7.79 7.67
C LEU A 173 2.07 8.18 8.05
N ALA A 174 1.62 9.36 7.65
CA ALA A 174 0.24 9.80 7.86
C ALA A 174 -0.75 8.87 7.14
N LEU A 175 -0.46 8.49 5.89
CA LEU A 175 -1.33 7.58 5.15
C LEU A 175 -1.32 6.18 5.75
N LYS A 176 -0.16 5.65 6.18
CA LYS A 176 -0.05 4.33 6.83
C LYS A 176 -0.84 4.27 8.14
N ALA A 177 -0.85 5.35 8.92
CA ALA A 177 -1.71 5.44 10.11
C ALA A 177 -3.21 5.42 9.73
N PHE A 178 -3.59 6.13 8.67
CA PHE A 178 -4.96 6.11 8.15
C PHE A 178 -5.36 4.71 7.65
N GLU A 179 -4.48 4.07 6.87
CA GLU A 179 -4.68 2.70 6.37
C GLU A 179 -4.76 1.70 7.52
N PHE A 180 -3.98 1.87 8.59
CA PHE A 180 -4.06 1.01 9.76
C PHE A 180 -5.44 1.10 10.44
N ALA A 181 -5.92 2.33 10.64
CA ALA A 181 -7.25 2.56 11.22
C ALA A 181 -8.39 2.03 10.33
N ASN A 182 -8.25 2.10 8.99
CA ASN A 182 -9.28 1.64 8.06
C ASN A 182 -9.23 0.14 7.76
N THR A 183 -8.04 -0.42 7.58
CA THR A 183 -7.84 -1.81 7.09
C THR A 183 -7.54 -2.81 8.21
N GLY A 184 -6.90 -2.36 9.29
CA GLY A 184 -6.39 -3.22 10.37
C GLY A 184 -5.16 -4.05 9.98
N LEU A 185 -4.55 -3.83 8.81
CA LEU A 185 -3.39 -4.59 8.36
C LEU A 185 -2.14 -4.24 9.19
N PRO A 186 -1.47 -5.19 9.87
CA PRO A 186 -0.41 -4.87 10.82
C PRO A 186 0.78 -4.10 10.23
N MET A 187 1.18 -4.41 9.00
CA MET A 187 2.29 -3.72 8.34
C MET A 187 2.10 -2.20 8.27
N THR A 188 0.87 -1.74 8.10
CA THR A 188 0.58 -0.30 8.03
C THR A 188 0.85 0.38 9.37
N GLY A 189 0.49 -0.25 10.50
CA GLY A 189 0.85 0.21 11.84
C GLY A 189 2.35 0.06 12.14
N LEU A 190 2.97 -1.06 11.77
CA LEU A 190 4.40 -1.30 11.96
C LEU A 190 5.27 -0.30 11.17
N SER A 191 4.79 0.20 10.04
CA SER A 191 5.47 1.22 9.24
C SER A 191 5.69 2.52 10.03
N LEU A 192 4.90 2.78 11.08
CA LEU A 192 5.09 3.91 11.98
C LEU A 192 6.40 3.84 12.77
N ALA A 193 7.07 2.68 12.84
CA ALA A 193 8.43 2.61 13.38
C ALA A 193 9.41 3.53 12.64
N ALA A 194 9.15 3.88 11.37
CA ALA A 194 9.98 4.83 10.62
C ALA A 194 9.92 6.28 11.15
N LEU A 195 9.05 6.59 12.14
CA LEU A 195 9.07 7.85 12.89
C LEU A 195 10.46 8.17 13.48
N VAL A 196 11.26 7.16 13.84
CA VAL A 196 12.62 7.35 14.38
C VAL A 196 13.57 8.08 13.41
N ARG A 197 13.22 8.12 12.12
CA ARG A 197 14.01 8.78 11.07
C ARG A 197 13.67 10.26 10.89
N LEU A 198 12.59 10.73 11.50
CA LEU A 198 12.12 12.11 11.34
C LEU A 198 12.85 13.07 12.28
N LYS A 199 12.99 14.31 11.83
CA LYS A 199 13.49 15.39 12.70
C LYS A 199 12.43 15.77 13.71
N ARG A 200 12.83 16.29 14.88
CA ARG A 200 11.92 16.73 15.96
C ARG A 200 10.76 17.62 15.48
N GLN A 201 11.03 18.49 14.51
CA GLN A 201 10.01 19.39 13.96
C GLN A 201 9.01 18.68 13.05
N GLU A 202 9.48 17.74 12.23
CA GLU A 202 8.64 16.91 11.36
C GLU A 202 7.76 15.99 12.23
N LEU A 203 8.31 15.45 13.32
CA LEU A 203 7.57 14.72 14.34
C LEU A 203 6.48 15.58 14.99
N HIS A 204 6.79 16.82 15.38
CA HIS A 204 5.81 17.69 16.02
C HIS A 204 4.57 17.92 15.13
N SER A 205 4.77 18.32 13.87
CA SER A 205 3.65 18.50 12.93
C SER A 205 2.89 17.19 12.68
N LEU A 206 3.61 16.07 12.56
CA LEU A 206 2.99 14.76 12.35
C LEU A 206 2.12 14.34 13.55
N PHE A 207 2.59 14.54 14.79
CA PHE A 207 1.82 14.22 16.00
C PHE A 207 0.70 15.21 16.31
N ALA A 208 0.89 16.50 16.01
CA ALA A 208 -0.11 17.52 16.29
C ALA A 208 -1.30 17.46 15.33
N ASP A 209 -1.02 17.30 14.02
CA ASP A 209 -2.03 17.51 12.98
C ASP A 209 -2.37 16.22 12.24
N PHE A 210 -1.36 15.50 11.75
CA PHE A 210 -1.57 14.44 10.76
C PHE A 210 -1.93 13.08 11.36
N LEU A 211 -1.31 12.65 12.47
CA LEU A 211 -1.66 11.38 13.12
C LEU A 211 -3.07 11.41 13.73
N PRO A 212 -3.46 12.44 14.50
CA PRO A 212 -4.84 12.52 14.99
C PRO A 212 -5.86 12.53 13.86
N TRP A 213 -5.60 13.29 12.79
CA TRP A 213 -6.41 13.28 11.58
C TRP A 213 -6.49 11.88 10.97
N ALA A 214 -5.36 11.20 10.81
CA ALA A 214 -5.26 9.91 10.15
C ALA A 214 -6.05 8.82 10.89
N PHE A 215 -5.90 8.73 12.21
CA PHE A 215 -6.65 7.78 13.03
C PHE A 215 -8.15 8.09 13.03
N SER A 216 -8.53 9.36 13.21
CA SER A 216 -9.94 9.76 13.23
C SER A 216 -10.63 9.51 11.89
N ASN A 217 -9.99 9.89 10.79
CA ASN A 217 -10.55 9.70 9.45
C ASN A 217 -10.53 8.23 9.05
N GLY A 218 -9.45 7.49 9.29
CA GLY A 218 -9.36 6.08 8.91
C GLY A 218 -10.40 5.21 9.64
N TRP A 219 -10.68 5.53 10.91
CA TRP A 219 -11.70 4.83 11.71
C TRP A 219 -13.14 5.15 11.29
N ARG A 220 -13.43 6.42 10.95
CA ARG A 220 -14.78 6.85 10.55
C ARG A 220 -15.07 6.55 9.08
N ALA A 221 -14.04 6.50 8.25
CA ALA A 221 -14.21 6.30 6.82
C ALA A 221 -14.88 4.96 6.51
N ALA A 222 -15.60 4.91 5.39
CA ALA A 222 -16.02 3.65 4.82
C ALA A 222 -14.80 2.75 4.53
N ASP A 223 -15.02 1.44 4.46
CA ASP A 223 -13.97 0.48 4.10
C ASP A 223 -13.48 0.76 2.68
N LEU A 224 -12.31 1.39 2.54
CA LEU A 224 -11.85 1.87 1.23
C LEU A 224 -11.51 0.73 0.26
N VAL A 225 -11.26 -0.47 0.78
CA VAL A 225 -11.07 -1.69 -0.02
C VAL A 225 -12.36 -2.09 -0.78
N ASN A 226 -13.54 -1.67 -0.28
CA ASN A 226 -14.84 -1.92 -0.90
C ASN A 226 -15.23 -0.87 -1.95
N VAL A 227 -14.41 0.15 -2.14
CA VAL A 227 -14.65 1.13 -3.20
C VAL A 227 -14.28 0.52 -4.55
N TYR A 228 -15.23 0.51 -5.48
CA TYR A 228 -15.00 0.10 -6.86
C TYR A 228 -14.39 1.28 -7.64
N TRP A 229 -13.11 1.58 -7.37
CA TRP A 229 -12.39 2.75 -7.88
C TRP A 229 -12.52 2.98 -9.38
N GLU A 230 -12.57 1.90 -10.15
CA GLU A 230 -12.74 1.89 -11.60
C GLU A 230 -14.09 2.49 -12.05
N GLU A 231 -15.15 2.30 -11.26
CA GLU A 231 -16.49 2.88 -11.51
C GLU A 231 -16.60 4.32 -11.01
N GLU A 232 -15.72 4.73 -10.08
CA GLU A 232 -15.75 6.05 -9.44
C GLU A 232 -14.93 7.13 -10.15
N LEU A 233 -14.22 6.78 -11.23
CA LEU A 233 -13.30 7.69 -11.92
C LEU A 233 -13.97 9.00 -12.36
N ALA A 234 -15.23 8.94 -12.80
CA ALA A 234 -15.98 10.12 -13.25
C ALA A 234 -16.67 10.87 -12.11
N THR A 235 -16.71 10.30 -10.91
CA THR A 235 -17.38 10.89 -9.74
C THR A 235 -16.64 12.15 -9.29
N ASP A 236 -17.40 13.17 -8.89
CA ASP A 236 -16.84 14.35 -8.24
C ASP A 236 -16.10 13.94 -6.96
N VAL A 237 -14.82 14.33 -6.87
CA VAL A 237 -13.93 13.90 -5.79
C VAL A 237 -14.34 14.44 -4.43
N ALA A 238 -14.95 15.62 -4.37
CA ALA A 238 -15.45 16.20 -3.12
C ALA A 238 -16.70 15.46 -2.64
N ALA A 239 -17.62 15.14 -3.56
CA ALA A 239 -18.77 14.31 -3.26
C ALA A 239 -18.38 12.89 -2.82
N LEU A 240 -17.36 12.30 -3.46
CA LEU A 240 -16.82 10.99 -3.08
C LEU A 240 -16.23 11.00 -1.68
N ARG A 241 -15.40 12.01 -1.35
CA ARG A 241 -14.84 12.22 0.00
C ARG A 241 -15.93 12.30 1.06
N ALA A 242 -16.96 13.11 0.80
CA ALA A 242 -18.10 13.24 1.70
C ALA A 242 -18.83 11.90 1.91
N ARG A 243 -19.10 11.16 0.83
CA ARG A 243 -19.75 9.85 0.90
C ARG A 243 -18.92 8.81 1.66
N LEU A 244 -17.60 8.86 1.52
CA LEU A 244 -16.68 7.94 2.19
C LEU A 244 -16.29 8.42 3.60
N SER A 245 -16.77 9.57 4.05
CA SER A 245 -16.38 10.20 5.33
C SER A 245 -14.86 10.42 5.46
N VAL A 246 -14.22 10.85 4.38
CA VAL A 246 -12.79 11.18 4.33
C VAL A 246 -12.59 12.67 4.12
N ASP A 247 -12.06 13.35 5.12
CA ASP A 247 -11.65 14.75 5.02
C ASP A 247 -10.19 14.84 4.58
N GLN A 248 -9.83 15.87 3.82
CA GLN A 248 -8.43 16.09 3.47
C GLN A 248 -7.66 16.74 4.63
N PRO A 249 -6.42 16.31 4.93
CA PRO A 249 -5.55 17.07 5.81
C PRO A 249 -5.03 18.31 5.07
N GLY A 250 -4.39 19.24 5.81
CA GLY A 250 -3.69 20.36 5.17
C GLY A 250 -2.58 19.89 4.22
N ASP A 251 -2.29 20.63 3.14
CA ASP A 251 -1.21 20.26 2.20
C ASP A 251 0.13 20.27 2.94
N LEU A 252 0.67 19.08 3.15
CA LEU A 252 1.91 18.84 3.89
C LEU A 252 3.12 19.55 3.27
N ARG A 253 3.18 19.70 1.94
CA ARG A 253 4.27 20.43 1.27
C ARG A 253 4.15 21.94 1.53
N GLU A 254 2.94 22.46 1.62
CA GLU A 254 2.69 23.86 1.99
C GLU A 254 2.99 24.11 3.47
N VAL A 255 2.56 23.22 4.37
CA VAL A 255 2.92 23.28 5.80
C VAL A 255 4.44 23.30 5.98
N ARG A 256 5.19 22.42 5.28
CA ARG A 256 6.66 22.41 5.31
C ARG A 256 7.25 23.72 4.77
N ARG A 257 6.65 24.32 3.74
CA ARG A 257 7.11 25.60 3.17
C ARG A 257 6.95 26.74 4.18
N GLN A 258 5.80 26.83 4.83
CA GLN A 258 5.51 27.85 5.85
C GLN A 258 6.47 27.72 7.03
N ILE A 259 6.64 26.51 7.55
CA ILE A 259 7.59 26.21 8.64
C ILE A 259 9.03 26.66 8.28
N ARG A 260 9.48 26.37 7.05
CA ARG A 260 10.82 26.78 6.59
C ARG A 260 10.94 28.30 6.48
N ALA A 261 9.91 28.97 5.98
CA ALA A 261 9.86 30.43 5.86
C ALA A 261 9.92 31.12 7.23
N GLU A 262 9.11 30.67 8.19
CA GLU A 262 9.12 31.19 9.56
C GLU A 262 10.48 31.03 10.22
N ARG A 263 11.13 29.87 10.06
CA ARG A 263 12.48 29.64 10.58
C ARG A 263 13.50 30.59 9.98
N LYS A 264 13.42 30.84 8.67
CA LYS A 264 14.31 31.80 7.99
C LYS A 264 14.10 33.21 8.56
N LYS A 265 12.84 33.62 8.76
CA LYS A 265 12.49 34.91 9.37
C LYS A 265 13.03 35.03 10.80
N ARG A 266 12.78 34.05 11.68
CA ARG A 266 13.30 34.03 13.07
C ARG A 266 14.83 34.11 13.13
N LYS A 267 15.53 33.41 12.23
CA LYS A 267 17.00 33.48 12.14
C LYS A 267 17.48 34.87 11.72
N GLN A 268 16.82 35.50 10.76
CA GLN A 268 17.15 36.86 10.31
C GLN A 268 16.89 37.89 11.42
N GLU A 269 15.79 37.76 12.16
CA GLU A 269 15.48 38.61 13.32
C GLU A 269 16.51 38.45 14.43
N ALA A 270 16.86 37.21 14.79
CA ALA A 270 17.89 36.94 15.80
C ALA A 270 19.28 37.47 15.38
N ALA A 271 19.63 37.36 14.10
CA ALA A 271 20.88 37.91 13.57
C ALA A 271 20.89 39.45 13.62
N ARG A 272 19.77 40.10 13.29
CA ARG A 272 19.62 41.57 13.41
C ARG A 272 19.73 42.03 14.86
N GLN A 273 19.12 41.31 15.81
CA GLN A 273 19.22 41.64 17.23
C GLN A 273 20.65 41.47 17.78
N LYS A 274 21.38 40.43 17.36
CA LYS A 274 22.79 40.23 17.73
C LYS A 274 23.74 41.26 17.11
N GLY A 275 23.45 41.73 15.90
CA GLY A 275 24.22 42.78 15.24
C GLY A 275 23.97 44.20 15.78
N MET A 276 22.98 44.38 16.67
CA MET A 276 22.61 45.68 17.23
C MET A 276 23.00 45.82 18.72
N GLN A 277 23.75 44.87 19.29
CA GLN A 277 24.34 45.04 20.62
C GLN A 277 25.53 46.00 20.52
N PRO A 278 25.48 47.20 21.15
CA PRO A 278 26.61 48.12 21.15
C PRO A 278 27.78 47.52 21.96
N ALA A 279 29.00 47.76 21.47
CA ALA A 279 30.25 47.40 22.13
C ALA A 279 30.46 48.16 23.45
#